data_AF-A0A536KGL6-F1
#
_entry.id   AF-A0A536KGL6-F1
#
_cell.length_a   1.000
_cell.length_b   1.000
_cell.length_c   1.000
_cell.angle_alpha   90.00
_cell.angle_beta   90.00
_cell.angle_gamma   90.00
#
_symmetry.space_group_name_H-M   'P 1'
#
loop_
_entity.id
_entity.type
_entity.pdbx_description
1 polymer ?
#
loop_
_entity_poly.entity_id
_entity_poly.type
_entity_poly.pdbx_seq_one_letter_code
_entity_poly.pdbx_strand_id
1 'polypeptide(L)'
;MDASPRAYNNEAERRYHLRRLDDLLEALERLNLAEAKELPVVVKERIEKEGIIVEPDTSFSRLIELVWSQQEKYLIDLKADRRKGSRRVGDGVVASHRVLDAFILGRLNLAGKRRRRLTG
;
A
#
# COMPACT_ATOMS: atom_id res chain seq x y z
N MET A 1 19.63 35.16 -5.79
CA MET A 1 19.51 34.12 -4.75
C MET A 1 18.24 33.34 -5.04
N ASP A 2 18.37 32.14 -5.61
CA ASP A 2 17.25 31.32 -6.08
C ASP A 2 16.81 30.39 -4.94
N ALA A 3 15.80 30.82 -4.20
CA ALA A 3 15.20 30.02 -3.15
C ALA A 3 14.27 28.98 -3.80
N SER A 4 14.72 27.73 -3.92
CA SER A 4 13.86 26.57 -4.17
C SER A 4 13.68 25.79 -2.85
N PRO A 5 12.69 26.12 -1.99
CA PRO A 5 12.63 25.59 -0.63
C PRO A 5 11.57 24.50 -0.42
N ARG A 6 11.11 23.79 -1.46
CA ARG A 6 9.89 22.95 -1.34
C ARG A 6 10.03 21.44 -1.57
N ALA A 7 11.13 20.95 -2.14
CA ALA A 7 11.26 19.50 -2.43
C ALA A 7 11.84 18.68 -1.28
N TYR A 8 12.81 19.21 -0.53
CA TYR A 8 13.53 18.44 0.50
C TYR A 8 12.74 18.24 1.79
N ASN A 9 11.92 19.23 2.20
CA ASN A 9 11.11 19.10 3.43
C ASN A 9 10.01 18.04 3.29
N ASN A 10 9.51 17.80 2.07
CA ASN A 10 8.43 16.84 1.84
C ASN A 10 8.93 15.40 1.60
N GLU A 11 10.17 15.21 1.13
CA GLU A 11 10.67 13.85 0.82
C GLU A 11 10.94 13.00 2.08
N ALA A 12 11.41 13.60 3.17
CA ALA A 12 11.61 12.89 4.44
C ALA A 12 10.27 12.45 5.05
N GLU A 13 9.28 13.35 5.06
CA GLU A 13 7.91 13.09 5.49
C GLU A 13 7.25 12.03 4.61
N ARG A 14 7.39 12.14 3.29
CA ARG A 14 6.90 11.16 2.31
C ARG A 14 7.49 9.77 2.55
N ARG A 15 8.81 9.66 2.77
CA ARG A 15 9.46 8.38 3.12
C ARG A 15 8.95 7.82 4.43
N TYR A 16 8.72 8.68 5.41
CA TYR A 16 8.14 8.30 6.69
C TYR A 16 6.74 7.70 6.53
N HIS A 17 5.84 8.37 5.80
CA HIS A 17 4.50 7.84 5.50
C HIS A 17 4.55 6.51 4.74
N LEU A 18 5.36 6.42 3.68
CA LEU A 18 5.53 5.18 2.93
C LEU A 18 5.99 4.03 3.82
N ARG A 19 6.95 4.27 4.71
CA ARG A 19 7.45 3.26 5.63
C ARG A 19 6.35 2.80 6.60
N ARG A 20 5.53 3.71 7.12
CA ARG A 20 4.42 3.36 8.02
C ARG A 20 3.34 2.56 7.31
N LEU A 21 3.03 2.92 6.06
CA LEU A 21 2.08 2.19 5.22
C LEU A 21 2.59 0.77 4.93
N ASP A 22 3.88 0.59 4.64
CA ASP A 22 4.50 -0.74 4.48
C ASP A 22 4.35 -1.59 5.75
N ASP A 23 4.67 -1.03 6.92
CA ASP A 23 4.52 -1.73 8.20
C ASP A 23 3.04 -2.11 8.49
N LEU A 24 2.10 -1.27 8.05
CA LEU A 24 0.65 -1.53 8.18
C LEU A 24 0.20 -2.65 7.25
N LEU A 25 0.68 -2.68 6.01
CA LEU A 25 0.39 -3.76 5.06
C LEU A 25 0.88 -5.10 5.61
N GLU A 26 2.12 -5.16 6.11
CA GLU A 26 2.68 -6.37 6.69
C GLU A 26 1.84 -6.85 7.89
N ALA A 27 1.42 -5.95 8.77
CA ALA A 27 0.57 -6.29 9.91
C ALA A 27 -0.81 -6.83 9.46
N LEU A 28 -1.46 -6.18 8.50
CA LEU A 28 -2.75 -6.60 7.97
C LEU A 28 -2.67 -7.94 7.23
N GLU A 29 -1.61 -8.19 6.47
CA GLU A 29 -1.36 -9.46 5.80
C GLU A 29 -1.18 -10.60 6.80
N ARG A 30 -0.39 -10.38 7.87
CA ARG A 30 -0.22 -11.36 8.95
C ARG A 30 -1.56 -11.67 9.64
N LEU A 31 -2.37 -10.65 9.94
CA LEU A 31 -3.70 -10.84 10.53
C LEU A 31 -4.64 -11.60 9.60
N ASN A 32 -4.61 -11.29 8.30
CA ASN A 32 -5.41 -11.98 7.29
C ASN A 32 -4.99 -13.44 7.13
N LEU A 33 -3.68 -13.73 7.14
CA LEU A 33 -3.14 -15.10 7.06
C LEU A 33 -3.45 -15.92 8.31
N ALA A 34 -3.47 -15.27 9.48
CA ALA A 34 -3.84 -15.90 10.75
C ALA A 34 -5.37 -16.09 10.90
N GLU A 35 -6.16 -15.71 9.89
CA GLU A 35 -7.64 -15.71 9.96
C GLU A 35 -8.15 -15.00 11.23
N ALA A 36 -7.50 -13.89 11.61
CA ALA A 36 -7.94 -13.09 12.74
C ALA A 36 -9.39 -12.65 12.53
N LYS A 37 -10.14 -12.50 13.63
CA LYS A 37 -11.54 -12.06 13.57
C LYS A 37 -11.71 -10.57 13.82
N GLU A 38 -10.75 -9.97 14.51
CA GLU A 38 -10.82 -8.59 14.97
C GLU A 38 -9.54 -7.84 14.65
N LEU A 39 -9.68 -6.57 14.26
CA LEU A 39 -8.56 -5.67 14.01
C LEU A 39 -8.01 -5.17 15.36
N PRO A 40 -6.73 -5.42 15.68
CA PRO A 40 -6.13 -4.89 16.90
C PRO A 40 -6.23 -3.37 16.95
N VAL A 41 -6.63 -2.82 18.11
CA VAL A 41 -6.85 -1.37 18.32
C VAL A 41 -5.65 -0.54 17.88
N VAL A 42 -4.43 -0.99 18.24
CA VAL A 42 -3.18 -0.32 17.86
C VAL A 42 -3.01 -0.22 16.34
N VAL A 43 -3.41 -1.25 15.58
CA VAL A 43 -3.35 -1.25 14.12
C VAL A 43 -4.41 -0.32 13.55
N LYS A 44 -5.64 -0.35 14.10
CA LYS A 44 -6.73 0.56 13.72
C LYS A 44 -6.32 2.02 13.86
N GLU A 45 -5.83 2.44 15.02
CA GLU A 45 -5.40 3.81 15.27
C GLU A 45 -4.28 4.26 14.31
N ARG A 46 -3.38 3.35 13.94
CA ARG A 46 -2.32 3.63 12.97
C ARG A 46 -2.88 3.82 11.56
N ILE A 47 -3.85 3.02 11.15
CA ILE A 47 -4.54 3.14 9.86
C ILE A 47 -5.27 4.50 9.79
N GLU A 48 -5.99 4.86 10.84
CA GLU A 48 -6.70 6.14 10.94
C GLU A 48 -5.76 7.35 10.91
N LYS A 49 -4.57 7.25 11.52
CA LYS A 49 -3.52 8.29 11.44
C LYS A 49 -2.98 8.52 10.03
N GLU A 50 -3.07 7.53 9.14
CA GLU A 50 -2.72 7.69 7.72
C GLU A 50 -3.91 8.19 6.89
N GLY A 51 -5.01 8.60 7.53
CA GLY A 51 -6.20 9.16 6.89
C GLY A 51 -7.14 8.11 6.29
N ILE A 52 -7.00 6.84 6.68
CA ILE A 52 -7.86 5.75 6.21
C ILE A 52 -8.94 5.48 7.24
N ILE A 53 -10.19 5.62 6.82
CA ILE A 53 -11.36 5.38 7.69
C ILE A 53 -11.59 3.88 7.80
N VAL A 54 -11.68 3.37 9.03
CA VAL A 54 -11.99 1.97 9.32
C VAL A 54 -13.45 1.85 9.73
N GLU A 55 -14.28 1.40 8.80
CA GLU A 55 -15.69 1.10 9.09
C GLU A 55 -15.82 -0.21 9.89
N PRO A 56 -16.85 -0.32 10.74
CA PRO A 56 -17.19 -1.62 11.35
C PRO A 56 -17.40 -2.66 10.25
N ASP A 57 -16.98 -3.90 10.51
CA ASP A 57 -17.07 -5.06 9.60
C ASP A 57 -16.20 -5.00 8.34
N THR A 58 -15.30 -4.02 8.20
CA THR A 58 -14.34 -3.99 7.10
C THR A 58 -13.38 -5.18 7.18
N SER A 59 -13.37 -6.03 6.15
CA SER A 59 -12.44 -7.16 6.08
C SER A 59 -10.98 -6.72 5.97
N PHE A 60 -10.05 -7.55 6.44
CA PHE A 60 -8.60 -7.28 6.30
C PHE A 60 -8.18 -7.12 4.83
N SER A 61 -8.75 -7.91 3.93
CA SER A 61 -8.46 -7.75 2.49
C SER A 61 -8.87 -6.37 1.97
N ARG A 62 -10.00 -5.84 2.43
CA ARG A 62 -10.43 -4.48 2.06
C ARG A 62 -9.52 -3.41 2.69
N LEU A 63 -9.08 -3.60 3.93
CA LEU A 63 -8.12 -2.69 4.57
C LEU A 63 -6.78 -2.66 3.83
N ILE A 64 -6.28 -3.81 3.36
CA ILE A 64 -5.06 -3.90 2.54
C ILE A 64 -5.21 -3.06 1.26
N GLU A 65 -6.34 -3.16 0.55
CA GLU A 65 -6.62 -2.36 -0.65
C GLU A 65 -6.63 -0.85 -0.36
N LEU A 66 -7.21 -0.44 0.78
CA LEU A 66 -7.27 0.96 1.18
C LEU A 66 -5.89 1.50 1.54
N VAL A 67 -5.08 0.73 2.26
CA VAL A 67 -3.70 1.09 2.60
C VAL A 67 -2.83 1.17 1.34
N TRP A 68 -2.98 0.26 0.38
CA TRP A 68 -2.33 0.37 -0.92
C TRP A 68 -2.75 1.62 -1.69
N SER A 69 -4.05 1.91 -1.75
CA SER A 69 -4.56 3.12 -2.41
C SER A 69 -3.98 4.40 -1.79
N GLN A 70 -3.73 4.39 -0.48
CA GLN A 70 -3.06 5.49 0.21
C GLN A 70 -1.56 5.56 -0.14
N GLN A 71 -0.89 4.40 -0.24
CA GLN A 71 0.52 4.31 -0.64
C GLN A 71 0.75 4.81 -2.08
N GLU A 72 -0.15 4.50 -3.01
CA GLU A 72 -0.06 4.93 -4.40
C GLU A 72 0.00 6.45 -4.55
N LYS A 73 -0.72 7.20 -3.71
CA LYS A 73 -0.68 8.68 -3.71
C LYS A 73 0.73 9.20 -3.53
N TYR A 74 1.44 8.70 -2.53
CA TYR A 74 2.83 9.06 -2.26
C TYR A 74 3.78 8.57 -3.37
N LEU A 75 3.46 7.50 -4.10
CA LEU A 75 4.27 7.04 -5.24
C LEU A 75 4.05 7.89 -6.50
N ILE A 76 2.82 8.36 -6.75
CA ILE A 76 2.48 9.25 -7.86
C ILE A 76 3.17 10.60 -7.67
N ASP A 77 3.15 11.15 -6.45
CA ASP A 77 3.82 12.41 -6.12
C ASP A 77 5.31 12.37 -6.43
N LEU A 78 5.98 11.24 -6.14
CA LEU A 78 7.39 11.03 -6.51
C LEU A 78 7.63 11.09 -8.00
N LYS A 79 6.74 10.46 -8.79
CA LYS A 79 6.85 10.47 -10.25
C LYS A 79 6.59 11.87 -10.80
N ALA A 80 5.72 12.65 -10.18
CA ALA A 80 5.50 14.05 -10.54
C ALA A 80 6.73 14.91 -10.21
N ASP A 81 7.29 14.77 -9.01
CA ASP A 81 8.50 15.49 -8.59
C ASP A 81 9.72 15.10 -9.43
N ARG A 82 9.91 13.82 -9.74
CA ARG A 82 10.97 13.37 -10.66
C ARG A 82 10.77 13.92 -12.06
N ARG A 83 9.55 14.01 -12.60
CA ARG A 83 9.32 14.63 -13.91
C ARG A 83 9.66 16.13 -13.91
N LYS A 84 9.39 16.84 -12.81
CA LYS A 84 9.77 18.24 -12.63
C LYS A 84 11.28 18.42 -12.43
N GLY A 85 11.93 17.48 -11.74
CA GLY A 85 13.38 17.41 -11.52
C GLY A 85 14.17 16.86 -12.71
N SER A 86 13.54 16.10 -13.61
CA SER A 86 14.11 15.47 -14.81
C SER A 86 14.39 16.46 -15.95
N ARG A 87 14.83 17.68 -15.61
CA ARG A 87 15.84 18.37 -16.40
C ARG A 87 17.27 18.03 -15.93
N ARG A 88 17.44 17.30 -14.82
CA ARG A 88 18.73 16.83 -14.32
C ARG A 88 18.57 15.49 -13.57
N VAL A 89 19.00 14.39 -14.22
CA VAL A 89 19.36 13.07 -13.63
C VAL A 89 18.17 12.28 -13.03
N GLY A 90 17.89 11.01 -13.28
CA GLY A 90 18.70 9.84 -13.64
C GLY A 90 18.35 8.72 -12.63
N ASP A 91 17.60 7.71 -13.10
CA ASP A 91 17.42 6.35 -12.58
C ASP A 91 16.61 6.05 -11.28
N GLY A 92 15.88 4.93 -11.32
CA GLY A 92 15.45 4.16 -10.16
C GLY A 92 14.02 4.35 -9.62
N VAL A 93 13.01 3.76 -10.26
CA VAL A 93 11.83 3.10 -9.60
C VAL A 93 11.17 2.11 -10.58
N VAL A 94 11.71 0.89 -10.73
CA VAL A 94 11.07 -0.20 -11.52
C VAL A 94 10.73 -1.43 -10.66
N ALA A 95 11.08 -1.42 -9.37
CA ALA A 95 10.93 -2.61 -8.51
C ALA A 95 9.48 -2.87 -8.03
N SER A 96 8.63 -1.84 -7.93
CA SER A 96 7.27 -2.00 -7.36
C SER A 96 6.25 -2.61 -8.32
N HIS A 97 6.55 -2.74 -9.61
CA HIS A 97 5.57 -3.24 -10.60
C HIS A 97 5.51 -4.78 -10.67
N ARG A 98 6.60 -5.49 -10.35
CA ARG A 98 6.67 -6.96 -10.53
C ARG A 98 5.96 -7.77 -9.46
N VAL A 99 5.71 -7.19 -8.28
CA VAL A 99 5.00 -7.87 -7.19
C VAL A 99 3.48 -7.82 -7.40
N LEU A 100 2.98 -6.82 -8.15
CA LEU A 100 1.55 -6.63 -8.45
C LEU A 100 0.94 -7.76 -9.30
N ASP A 101 1.64 -8.21 -10.36
CA ASP A 101 1.13 -9.28 -11.22
C ASP A 101 1.04 -10.62 -10.47
N ALA A 102 2.03 -10.93 -9.63
CA ALA A 102 2.07 -12.20 -8.90
C ALA A 102 0.94 -12.34 -7.86
N PHE A 103 0.56 -11.24 -7.20
CA PHE A 103 -0.48 -11.27 -6.17
C PHE A 103 -1.90 -11.31 -6.75
N ILE A 104 -2.18 -10.54 -7.81
CA ILE A 104 -3.47 -10.56 -8.51
C ILE A 104 -3.68 -11.90 -9.23
N LEU A 105 -2.64 -12.45 -9.89
CA LEU A 105 -2.69 -13.78 -10.52
C LEU A 105 -2.79 -14.91 -9.47
N GLY A 106 -2.14 -14.76 -8.32
CA GLY A 106 -2.19 -15.74 -7.23
C GLY A 106 -3.58 -15.89 -6.61
N ARG A 107 -4.31 -14.78 -6.40
CA ARG A 107 -5.66 -14.80 -5.80
C ARG A 107 -6.75 -15.26 -6.78
N LEU A 108 -6.63 -14.98 -8.09
CA LEU A 108 -7.55 -15.52 -9.10
C LEU A 108 -7.47 -17.06 -9.21
N ASN A 109 -6.30 -17.65 -8.98
CA ASN A 109 -6.14 -19.11 -9.01
C ASN A 109 -6.67 -19.83 -7.77
N LEU A 110 -6.68 -19.18 -6.60
CA LEU A 110 -7.19 -19.79 -5.36
C LEU A 110 -8.73 -19.80 -5.30
N ALA A 111 -9.39 -18.80 -5.88
CA ALA A 111 -10.85 -18.71 -5.93
C ALA A 111 -11.50 -19.70 -6.93
N GLY A 112 -10.76 -20.17 -7.94
CA GLY A 112 -11.27 -21.12 -8.95
C GLY A 112 -11.25 -22.60 -8.54
N LYS A 113 -10.49 -22.97 -7.50
CA LYS A 113 -10.22 -24.39 -7.19
C LYS A 113 -11.19 -25.02 -6.19
N ARG A 114 -12.05 -24.23 -5.54
CA ARG A 114 -13.06 -24.73 -4.58
C ARG A 114 -14.43 -25.07 -5.20
N ARG A 115 -14.65 -24.81 -6.49
CA ARG A 115 -15.96 -25.02 -7.15
C ARG A 115 -15.94 -26.13 -8.20
N ARG A 116 -15.29 -27.27 -7.91
CA ARG A 116 -15.38 -28.48 -8.75
C ARG A 116 -15.12 -29.78 -7.97
N ARG A 117 -15.91 -30.02 -6.91
CA ARG A 117 -16.14 -31.36 -6.35
C ARG A 117 -17.52 -31.44 -5.71
N LEU A 118 -18.56 -31.28 -6.52
CA LEU A 118 -19.91 -31.74 -6.20
C LEU A 118 -20.66 -31.90 -7.53
N THR A 119 -20.62 -33.11 -8.08
CA THR A 119 -21.68 -33.78 -8.88
C THR A 119 -21.11 -35.03 -9.53
N GLY A 120 -21.66 -36.19 -9.21
CA GLY A 120 -21.62 -37.43 -10.00
C GLY A 120 -20.34 -38.23 -9.91
#